data_AF-A0A7Y2ZUZ2-F1
#
_entry.id   AF-A0A7Y2ZUZ2-F1
#
_cell.length_a   1.000
_cell.length_b   1.000
_cell.length_c   1.000
_cell.angle_alpha   90.00
_cell.angle_beta   90.00
_cell.angle_gamma   90.00
#
_symmetry.space_group_name_H-M   'P 1'
#
loop_
_entity.id
_entity.type
_entity.pdbx_description
1 polymer ?
#
loop_
_entity_poly.entity_id
_entity_poly.type
_entity_poly.pdbx_seq_one_letter_code
_entity_poly.pdbx_strand_id
1 'polypeptide(L)'
;MEKYLIFKSVLMLIVLIGAFGYFFKKVIRLYKLMMAVDGEPKPFIDRTAERIKVLFVDVLGQTNVRRKFASGLAHTLIFFGFLAIQPHSLELMIKGVIAVFEVGHI
;
A
#
# COMPACT_ATOMS: atom_id res chain seq x y z
N MET A 1 6.51 -33.67 -1.07
CA MET A 1 5.69 -32.53 -1.53
C MET A 1 4.99 -31.84 -0.36
N GLU A 2 4.23 -32.56 0.48
CA GLU A 2 3.50 -31.97 1.62
C GLU A 2 4.38 -31.19 2.61
N LYS A 3 5.47 -31.79 3.10
CA LYS A 3 6.42 -31.11 4.02
C LYS A 3 7.00 -29.81 3.44
N TYR A 4 7.25 -29.78 2.13
CA TYR A 4 7.74 -28.59 1.44
C TYR A 4 6.69 -27.48 1.41
N LEU A 5 5.43 -27.81 1.12
CA LEU A 5 4.33 -26.83 1.11
C LEU A 5 4.10 -26.24 2.51
N ILE A 6 4.10 -27.08 3.55
CA ILE A 6 3.96 -26.63 4.94
C ILE A 6 5.11 -25.69 5.31
N PHE A 7 6.36 -26.10 5.02
CA PHE A 7 7.54 -25.27 5.31
C PHE A 7 7.47 -23.92 4.59
N LYS A 8 7.16 -23.92 3.29
CA LYS A 8 6.98 -22.70 2.50
C LYS A 8 5.91 -21.80 3.12
N SER A 9 4.74 -22.33 3.45
CA SER A 9 3.63 -21.55 4.01
C SER A 9 3.95 -20.94 5.36
N VAL A 10 4.59 -21.71 6.25
CA VAL A 10 5.04 -21.20 7.55
C VAL A 10 6.10 -20.11 7.39
N LEU A 11 7.07 -20.31 6.50
CA LEU A 11 8.10 -19.30 6.23
C LEU A 11 7.49 -18.00 5.69
N MET A 12 6.59 -18.11 4.70
CA MET A 12 5.88 -16.95 4.14
C MET A 12 5.06 -16.23 5.20
N LEU A 13 4.35 -16.97 6.07
CA LEU A 13 3.56 -16.38 7.13
C LEU A 13 4.44 -15.60 8.13
N ILE A 14 5.57 -16.17 8.55
CA ILE A 14 6.51 -15.51 9.46
C ILE A 14 7.05 -14.22 8.82
N VAL A 15 7.45 -14.27 7.55
CA VAL A 15 7.97 -13.10 6.82
C VAL A 15 6.90 -12.01 6.69
N LEU A 16 5.66 -12.37 6.34
CA LEU A 16 4.57 -11.40 6.21
C LEU A 16 4.21 -10.77 7.55
N ILE A 17 4.07 -11.56 8.61
CA ILE A 17 3.82 -11.04 9.96
C ILE A 17 4.95 -10.11 10.40
N GLY A 18 6.21 -10.49 10.18
CA GLY A 18 7.37 -9.67 10.50
C GLY A 18 7.39 -8.34 9.73
N ALA A 19 7.19 -8.40 8.41
CA ALA A 19 7.22 -7.23 7.54
C ALA A 19 6.06 -6.26 7.84
N PHE A 20 4.83 -6.75 7.86
CA PHE A 20 3.65 -5.93 8.17
C PHE A 20 3.65 -5.46 9.62
N GLY A 21 4.07 -6.29 10.57
CA GLY A 21 4.19 -5.90 11.98
C GLY A 21 5.17 -4.74 12.19
N TYR A 22 6.35 -4.81 11.55
CA TYR A 22 7.31 -3.71 11.58
C TYR A 22 6.76 -2.45 10.89
N PHE A 23 6.13 -2.61 9.72
CA PHE A 23 5.48 -1.52 9.00
C PHE A 23 4.43 -0.82 9.87
N PHE A 24 3.50 -1.55 10.48
CA PHE A 24 2.47 -1.00 11.36
C PHE A 24 3.07 -0.28 12.56
N LYS A 25 4.12 -0.83 13.18
CA LYS A 25 4.83 -0.16 14.28
C LYS A 25 5.39 1.20 13.84
N LYS A 26 5.93 1.30 12.63
CA LYS A 26 6.43 2.56 12.06
C LYS A 26 5.29 3.54 11.77
N VAL A 27 4.21 3.08 11.16
CA VAL A 27 3.02 3.90 10.88
C VAL A 27 2.45 4.48 12.17
N ILE A 28 2.25 3.64 13.19
CA ILE A 28 1.74 4.09 14.51
C ILE A 28 2.69 5.12 15.12
N ARG A 29 4.01 4.93 15.02
CA ARG A 29 4.99 5.91 15.51
C ARG A 29 4.85 7.25 14.79
N LEU A 30 4.76 7.25 13.47
CA LEU A 30 4.60 8.48 12.68
C LEU A 30 3.27 9.17 12.98
N TYR A 31 2.19 8.40 13.09
CA TYR A 31 0.88 8.91 13.47
C TYR A 31 0.92 9.59 14.84
N LYS A 32 1.51 8.93 15.85
CA LYS A 32 1.68 9.52 17.19
C LYS A 32 2.51 10.80 17.17
N LEU A 33 3.57 10.86 16.37
CA LEU A 33 4.38 12.07 16.21
C LEU A 33 3.58 13.22 15.57
N MET A 34 2.77 12.93 14.54
CA MET A 34 1.90 13.93 13.91
C MET A 34 0.84 14.45 14.87
N MET A 35 0.32 13.60 15.76
CA MET A 35 -0.70 13.98 16.76
C MET A 35 -0.10 14.60 18.03
N ALA A 36 1.21 14.58 18.21
CA ALA A 36 1.90 15.18 19.36
C ALA A 36 2.17 16.69 19.19
N VAL A 37 1.74 17.29 18.07
CA VAL A 37 1.86 18.74 17.84
C VAL A 37 0.83 19.48 18.68
N ASP A 38 1.28 20.50 19.42
CA ASP A 38 0.41 21.33 20.26
C ASP A 38 -0.60 22.15 19.41
N GLY A 39 -1.85 22.17 19.86
CA GLY A 39 -2.96 22.90 19.24
C GLY A 39 -4.24 22.07 19.18
N GLU A 40 -5.41 22.71 19.22
CA GLU A 40 -6.67 21.97 19.06
C GLU A 40 -6.76 21.38 17.65
N PRO A 41 -6.91 20.05 17.50
CA PRO A 41 -7.10 19.44 16.20
C PRO A 41 -8.42 19.95 15.63
N LYS A 42 -8.34 20.86 14.65
CA LYS A 42 -9.51 21.28 13.88
C LYS A 42 -10.18 20.02 13.32
N PRO A 43 -11.50 19.85 13.49
CA PRO A 43 -12.19 18.64 13.08
C PRO A 43 -11.88 18.31 11.61
N PHE A 44 -11.37 17.11 11.38
CA PHE A 44 -10.88 16.59 10.09
C PHE A 44 -11.95 16.47 9.00
N ILE A 45 -13.20 16.79 9.31
CA ILE A 45 -14.39 16.58 8.47
C ILE A 45 -14.68 17.81 7.60
N ASP A 46 -13.95 18.92 7.77
CA ASP A 46 -14.09 20.06 6.87
C ASP A 46 -13.44 19.76 5.51
N ARG A 47 -14.15 20.13 4.43
CA ARG A 47 -13.71 20.03 3.02
C ARG A 47 -13.44 18.60 2.48
N THR A 48 -14.19 17.59 2.92
CA THR A 48 -14.05 16.20 2.42
C THR A 48 -14.10 16.10 0.89
N ALA A 49 -15.01 16.84 0.24
CA ALA A 49 -15.13 16.86 -1.22
C ALA A 49 -13.84 17.38 -1.91
N GLU A 50 -13.21 18.41 -1.34
CA GLU A 50 -11.95 18.95 -1.86
C GLU A 50 -10.80 17.94 -1.70
N ARG A 51 -10.75 17.24 -0.57
CA ARG A 51 -9.74 16.19 -0.32
C ARG A 51 -9.88 15.01 -1.28
N ILE A 52 -11.12 14.57 -1.54
CA ILE A 52 -11.41 13.54 -2.53
C ILE A 52 -10.96 14.01 -3.91
N LYS A 53 -11.29 15.25 -4.29
CA LYS A 53 -10.83 15.85 -5.56
C LYS A 53 -9.29 15.84 -5.66
N VAL A 54 -8.59 16.24 -4.61
CA VAL A 54 -7.11 16.22 -4.55
C VAL A 54 -6.58 14.79 -4.71
N LEU A 55 -7.22 13.78 -4.10
CA LEU A 55 -6.83 12.38 -4.29
C LEU A 55 -6.89 11.99 -5.78
N PHE A 56 -8.00 12.27 -6.46
CA PHE A 56 -8.13 11.92 -7.87
C PHE A 56 -7.19 12.72 -8.78
N VAL A 57 -7.00 14.02 -8.53
CA VAL A 57 -6.21 14.90 -9.42
C VAL A 57 -4.71 14.79 -9.17
N ASP A 58 -4.29 14.77 -7.90
CA ASP A 58 -2.88 14.85 -7.54
C ASP A 58 -2.28 13.49 -7.23
N VAL A 59 -3.03 12.56 -6.62
CA VAL A 59 -2.52 11.21 -6.31
C VAL A 59 -2.68 10.29 -7.52
N LEU A 60 -3.90 10.13 -8.04
CA LEU A 60 -4.12 9.30 -9.22
C LEU A 60 -3.70 10.02 -10.50
N GLY A 61 -4.10 11.28 -10.67
CA GLY A 61 -3.76 12.07 -11.84
C GLY A 61 -2.31 12.57 -11.88
N GLN A 62 -1.54 12.41 -10.80
CA GLN A 62 -0.10 12.75 -10.73
C GLN A 62 0.19 14.20 -11.18
N THR A 63 -0.77 15.12 -11.05
CA THR A 63 -0.71 16.44 -11.68
C THR A 63 0.45 17.29 -11.17
N ASN A 64 0.75 17.23 -9.86
CA ASN A 64 1.89 17.94 -9.27
C ASN A 64 3.25 17.36 -9.69
N VAL A 65 3.36 16.04 -9.86
CA VAL A 65 4.63 15.38 -10.19
C VAL A 65 5.00 15.55 -11.67
N ARG A 66 3.98 15.68 -12.54
CA ARG A 66 4.13 15.93 -13.99
C ARG A 66 4.57 17.34 -14.37
N ARG A 67 4.79 18.24 -13.41
CA ARG A 67 5.32 19.60 -13.66
C ARG A 67 6.69 19.58 -14.37
N LYS A 68 7.52 18.56 -14.10
CA LYS A 68 8.76 18.31 -14.85
C LYS A 68 8.53 17.12 -15.78
N PHE A 69 8.52 17.36 -17.08
CA PHE A 69 8.05 16.37 -18.07
C PHE A 69 8.75 15.00 -17.94
N ALA A 70 10.08 14.94 -18.04
CA ALA A 70 10.81 13.68 -18.04
C ALA A 70 10.68 12.91 -16.71
N SER A 71 11.02 13.54 -15.58
CA SER A 71 10.94 12.88 -14.27
C SER A 71 9.50 12.56 -13.87
N GLY A 72 8.56 13.44 -14.25
CA GLY A 72 7.15 13.28 -13.95
C GLY A 72 6.49 12.15 -14.74
N LEU A 73 6.86 12.00 -16.01
CA LEU A 73 6.42 10.87 -16.82
C LEU A 73 6.98 9.56 -16.27
N ALA A 74 8.28 9.52 -15.95
CA ALA A 74 8.91 8.35 -15.33
C ALA A 74 8.17 7.94 -14.03
N HIS A 75 7.92 8.90 -13.14
CA HIS A 75 7.21 8.62 -11.89
C HIS A 75 5.78 8.13 -12.14
N THR A 76 5.06 8.74 -13.10
CA THR A 76 3.69 8.34 -13.44
C THR A 76 3.64 6.90 -13.95
N LEU A 77 4.56 6.53 -14.86
CA LEU A 77 4.65 5.17 -15.39
C LEU A 77 4.97 4.15 -14.30
N ILE A 78 5.91 4.48 -13.40
CA ILE A 78 6.26 3.62 -12.27
C ILE A 78 5.06 3.45 -11.33
N PHE A 79 4.38 4.54 -10.97
CA PHE A 79 3.21 4.51 -10.08
C PHE A 79 2.10 3.60 -10.64
N PHE A 80 1.72 3.78 -11.90
CA PHE A 80 0.68 2.94 -12.51
C PHE A 80 1.15 1.51 -12.77
N GLY A 81 2.43 1.30 -13.06
CA GLY A 81 3.02 -0.03 -13.14
C GLY A 81 2.89 -0.79 -11.82
N PHE A 82 3.24 -0.17 -10.70
CA PHE A 82 3.05 -0.75 -9.38
C PHE A 82 1.57 -0.98 -9.06
N LEU A 83 0.70 -0.01 -9.34
CA LEU A 83 -0.74 -0.13 -9.11
C LEU A 83 -1.35 -1.31 -9.87
N ALA A 84 -0.93 -1.54 -11.12
CA ALA A 84 -1.39 -2.65 -11.95
C ALA A 84 -0.89 -4.02 -11.46
N ILE A 85 0.35 -4.09 -10.96
CA ILE A 85 0.97 -5.35 -10.49
C ILE A 85 0.55 -5.70 -9.05
N GLN A 86 0.07 -4.72 -8.28
CA GLN A 86 -0.23 -4.89 -6.85
C GLN A 86 -1.28 -5.96 -6.54
N PRO A 87 -2.43 -6.06 -7.26
CA PRO A 87 -3.42 -7.10 -7.01
C PRO A 87 -2.84 -8.52 -7.15
N HIS A 88 -2.05 -8.75 -8.21
CA HIS A 88 -1.40 -10.04 -8.42
C HIS A 88 -0.31 -10.32 -7.37
N SER A 89 0.46 -9.31 -6.99
CA SER A 89 1.45 -9.45 -5.91
C SER A 89 0.78 -9.83 -4.59
N LEU A 90 -0.36 -9.22 -4.27
CA LEU A 90 -1.16 -9.56 -3.09
C LEU A 90 -1.69 -10.99 -3.18
N GLU A 91 -2.20 -11.40 -4.33
CA GLU A 91 -2.63 -12.78 -4.58
C GLU A 91 -1.50 -13.79 -4.33
N LEU A 92 -0.29 -13.52 -4.85
CA LEU A 92 0.89 -14.37 -4.64
C LEU A 92 1.31 -14.43 -3.17
N MET A 93 1.20 -13.33 -2.43
CA MET A 93 1.44 -13.32 -0.98
C MET A 93 0.43 -14.22 -0.24
N ILE A 94 -0.86 -14.13 -0.59
CA ILE A 94 -1.91 -14.96 0.01
C ILE A 94 -1.70 -16.43 -0.35
N LYS A 95 -1.43 -16.76 -1.62
CA LYS A 95 -1.06 -18.10 -2.10
C LYS A 95 0.17 -18.66 -1.39
N GLY A 96 1.10 -17.78 -1.04
CA GLY A 96 2.28 -18.13 -0.26
C GLY A 96 1.93 -18.72 1.10
N VAL A 97 0.86 -18.24 1.74
CA VAL A 97 0.39 -18.70 3.05
C VAL A 97 -0.66 -19.80 2.92
N ILE A 98 -1.67 -19.57 2.08
CA ILE A 98 -2.79 -20.47 1.83
C ILE A 98 -2.61 -21.08 0.44
N ALA A 99 -2.05 -22.28 0.39
CA ALA A 99 -1.70 -22.94 -0.88
C ALA A 99 -2.93 -23.23 -1.78
N VAL A 100 -4.16 -23.19 -1.25
CA VAL A 100 -5.43 -23.47 -1.95
C VAL A 100 -6.11 -22.18 -2.47
N PHE A 101 -5.59 -20.99 -2.16
CA PHE A 101 -6.25 -19.75 -2.54
C PHE A 101 -6.05 -19.42 -4.04
N GLU A 102 -7.12 -19.40 -4.84
CA GLU A 102 -7.11 -18.91 -6.22
C GLU A 102 -8.25 -17.91 -6.45
N VAL A 103 -7.94 -16.73 -6.97
CA VAL A 103 -8.93 -15.68 -7.32
C VAL A 103 -9.39 -15.80 -8.78
N GLY A 104 -8.63 -16.55 -9.61
CA GLY A 104 -8.88 -16.73 -11.04
C GLY A 104 -9.57 -18.05 -11.38
N HIS A 105 -10.85 -18.19 -11.04
CA HIS A 105 -11.77 -19.07 -11.76
C HIS A 105 -12.84 -18.20 -12.45
N ILE A 106 -12.43 -17.50 -13.51
CA ILE A 106 -13.29 -16.98 -14.57
C ILE A 106 -12.58 -17.26 -15.88
#